data_AF-A0A2S1LVZ1-F1
#
_entry.id   AF-A0A2S1LVZ1-F1
#
_cell.length_a   1.000
_cell.length_b   1.000
_cell.length_c   1.000
_cell.angle_alpha   90.00
_cell.angle_beta   90.00
_cell.angle_gamma   90.00
#
_symmetry.space_group_name_H-M   'P 1'
#
loop_
_entity.id
_entity.type
_entity.pdbx_description
1 polymer ?
#
loop_
_entity_poly.entity_id
_entity_poly.type
_entity_poly.pdbx_seq_one_letter_code
_entity_poly.pdbx_strand_id
1 'polypeptide(L)' 'MSYINSQSKECIGYPIQKLEVLLEHIIKASSNEGDIIADFFCDCGTTITFAEKLQRK' A
#
# COMPACT_ATOMS: atom_id res chain seq x y z
N MET A 1 11.57 -3.32 -12.24
CA MET A 1 11.20 -2.63 -10.98
C MET A 1 10.43 -1.37 -11.33
N SER A 2 9.19 -1.24 -10.87
CA SER A 2 8.48 0.04 -10.89
C SER A 2 8.99 0.90 -9.74
N TYR A 3 9.54 2.07 -10.05
CA TYR A 3 9.99 3.03 -9.04
C TYR A 3 8.93 4.13 -8.88
N ILE A 4 8.72 4.60 -7.65
CA ILE A 4 7.89 5.77 -7.40
C ILE A 4 8.60 6.99 -8.00
N ASN A 5 7.85 7.78 -8.78
CA ASN A 5 8.37 9.04 -9.31
C ASN A 5 8.68 9.99 -8.14
N SER A 6 9.83 10.65 -8.13
CA SER A 6 10.24 11.56 -7.04
C SER A 6 9.29 12.76 -6.83
N GLN A 7 8.50 13.12 -7.84
CA GLN A 7 7.47 14.15 -7.79
C GLN A 7 6.06 13.58 -7.53
N SER A 8 5.91 12.25 -7.36
CA SER A 8 4.64 11.63 -7.03
C SER A 8 4.13 12.14 -5.68
N LYS A 9 2.83 12.36 -5.56
CA LYS A 9 2.19 12.77 -4.29
C LYS A 9 2.33 11.71 -3.21
N GLU A 10 2.49 10.44 -3.58
CA GLU A 10 2.68 9.35 -2.64
C GLU A 10 4.13 9.27 -2.13
N CYS A 11 5.10 9.91 -2.82
CA CYS A 11 6.53 9.80 -2.49
C CYS A 11 6.83 10.48 -1.15
N ILE A 12 7.23 9.68 -0.15
CA ILE A 12 7.66 10.19 1.17
C ILE A 12 9.19 10.11 1.36
N GLY A 13 9.93 9.82 0.30
CA GLY A 13 11.39 9.71 0.33
C GLY A 13 11.92 8.38 0.90
N TYR A 14 11.06 7.39 1.15
CA TYR A 14 11.48 6.07 1.59
C TYR A 14 12.00 5.24 0.39
N PRO A 15 13.24 4.70 0.42
CA PRO A 15 13.91 4.18 -0.79
C PRO A 15 13.19 3.03 -1.50
N ILE A 16 12.48 2.20 -0.75
CA ILE A 16 11.80 0.99 -1.25
C ILE A 16 10.28 1.04 -1.00
N GLN A 17 9.70 2.24 -0.99
CA GLN A 17 8.28 2.43 -0.77
C GLN A 17 7.42 1.67 -1.80
N LYS A 18 6.37 0.99 -1.31
CA LYS A 18 5.42 0.23 -2.13
C LYS A 18 4.51 1.21 -2.90
N LEU A 19 4.23 0.93 -4.18
CA LEU A 19 3.33 1.77 -5.01
C LEU A 19 1.88 1.59 -4.58
N GLU A 20 1.17 2.70 -4.37
CA GLU A 20 -0.25 2.68 -3.99
C GLU A 20 -1.12 2.00 -5.05
N VAL A 21 -0.88 2.25 -6.34
CA VAL A 21 -1.66 1.64 -7.44
C VAL A 21 -1.56 0.11 -7.48
N LEU A 22 -0.40 -0.44 -7.09
CA LEU A 22 -0.21 -1.89 -7.04
C LEU A 22 -0.89 -2.48 -5.81
N LEU A 23 -0.76 -1.80 -4.65
CA LEU A 23 -1.46 -2.19 -3.42
C LEU A 23 -2.98 -2.19 -3.62
N GLU A 24 -3.52 -1.18 -4.29
CA GLU A 24 -4.95 -1.11 -4.61
C GLU A 24 -5.44 -2.34 -5.36
N HIS A 25 -4.71 -2.74 -6.41
CA HIS A 25 -5.06 -3.89 -7.23
C HIS A 25 -5.02 -5.18 -6.39
N ILE A 26 -3.95 -5.40 -5.63
CA ILE A 26 -3.75 -6.62 -4.83
C ILE A 26 -4.82 -6.72 -3.73
N ILE A 27 -5.06 -5.65 -2.98
CA ILE A 27 -6.02 -5.64 -1.86
C ILE A 27 -7.43 -5.87 -2.37
N LYS A 28 -7.86 -5.18 -3.44
CA LYS A 28 -9.20 -5.37 -4.03
C LYS A 28 -9.38 -6.76 -4.63
N ALA A 29 -8.35 -7.34 -5.21
CA ALA A 29 -8.42 -8.69 -5.79
C ALA A 29 -8.43 -9.80 -4.72
N SER A 30 -7.87 -9.55 -3.53
CA SER A 30 -7.55 -10.59 -2.54
C SER A 30 -8.30 -10.46 -1.21
N SER A 31 -9.14 -9.45 -1.04
CA SER A 31 -9.89 -9.19 0.20
C SER A 31 -11.17 -8.41 -0.06
N ASN A 32 -12.11 -8.49 0.87
CA ASN A 32 -13.32 -7.67 0.93
C ASN A 32 -13.20 -6.58 2.02
N GLU A 33 -14.14 -5.64 2.02
CA GLU A 33 -14.24 -4.66 3.12
C GLU A 33 -14.43 -5.37 4.46
N GLY A 34 -13.75 -4.88 5.49
CA GLY A 34 -13.76 -5.46 6.84
C GLY A 34 -12.84 -6.66 7.06
N ASP A 35 -12.26 -7.23 6.00
CA ASP A 35 -11.24 -8.28 6.12
C ASP A 35 -9.95 -7.73 6.77
N ILE A 36 -9.20 -8.62 7.41
CA ILE A 36 -7.93 -8.30 8.06
C ILE A 36 -6.80 -8.42 7.05
N ILE A 37 -5.98 -7.38 6.93
CA ILE A 37 -4.75 -7.37 6.14
C ILE A 37 -3.55 -7.43 7.08
N ALA A 38 -2.65 -8.37 6.82
CA ALA A 38 -1.38 -8.48 7.55
C ALA A 38 -0.19 -8.23 6.60
N ASP A 39 0.68 -7.30 6.98
CA ASP A 39 1.96 -7.05 6.32
C ASP A 39 3.09 -7.22 7.34
N PHE A 40 3.77 -8.36 7.28
CA PHE A 40 4.86 -8.69 8.21
C PHE A 40 6.18 -7.99 7.87
N PHE A 41 6.23 -7.23 6.77
CA PHE A 41 7.37 -6.43 6.33
C PHE A 41 6.86 -5.04 5.96
N CYS A 42 6.24 -4.37 6.94
CA CYS A 42 5.44 -3.17 6.69
C CYS A 42 6.27 -1.93 6.34
N ASP A 43 7.58 -1.90 6.63
CA ASP A 43 8.49 -0.80 6.33
C ASP A 43 7.93 0.59 6.72
N CYS A 44 7.71 1.46 5.73
CA CYS A 44 7.11 2.80 5.91
C CYS A 44 5.58 2.78 6.05
N GLY A 45 4.97 1.60 6.16
CA GLY A 45 3.55 1.42 6.49
C GLY A 45 2.58 1.61 5.32
N THR A 46 3.05 1.72 4.07
CA THR A 46 2.16 2.03 2.92
C THR A 46 0.99 1.04 2.79
N THR A 47 1.24 -0.26 2.99
CA THR A 47 0.20 -1.29 2.94
C THR A 47 -0.89 -1.06 3.98
N ILE A 48 -0.52 -0.68 5.21
CA ILE A 48 -1.45 -0.47 6.32
C ILE A 48 -2.32 0.75 6.03
N THR A 49 -1.68 1.88 5.70
CA THR A 49 -2.37 3.13 5.36
C THR A 49 -3.34 2.94 4.19
N PHE A 50 -2.94 2.14 3.19
CA PHE A 50 -3.79 1.91 2.02
C PHE A 50 -4.91 0.89 2.28
N ALA A 51 -4.66 -0.14 3.09
CA ALA A 51 -5.69 -1.06 3.56
C ALA A 51 -6.79 -0.32 4.35
N GLU A 52 -6.41 0.61 5.24
CA GLU A 52 -7.36 1.44 5.99
C GLU A 52 -8.18 2.35 5.06
N LYS A 53 -7.56 3.00 4.06
CA LYS A 53 -8.28 3.78 3.02
C LYS A 53 -9.32 2.94 2.28
N LEU A 54 -9.04 1.65 2.09
CA LEU A 54 -9.96 0.68 1.47
C LEU A 54 -10.87 0.00 2.48
N GLN A 55 -10.96 0.45 3.73
CA GLN A 55 -11.84 -0.10 4.76
C GLN A 55 -11.54 -1.58 5.11
N ARG A 56 -10.25 -1.96 5.08
CA ARG A 56 -9.74 -3.21 5.68
C ARG A 56 -9.23 -2.92 7.10
N LYS A 57 -9.10 -3.97 7.90
CA LYS A 57 -8.59 -3.92 9.29
C LYS A 57 -7.13 -4.34 9.38
#